data_AF-A0A962REC5-F1
#
_entry.id   AF-A0A962REC5-F1
#
_cell.length_a   1.000
_cell.length_b   1.000
_cell.length_c   1.000
_cell.angle_alpha   90.00
_cell.angle_beta   90.00
_cell.angle_gamma   90.00
#
_symmetry.space_group_name_H-M   'P 1'
#
loop_
_entity.id
_entity.type
_entity.pdbx_description
1 polymer ?
#
loop_
_entity_poly.entity_id
_entity_poly.type
_entity_poly.pdbx_seq_one_letter_code
_entity_poly.pdbx_strand_id
1 'polypeptide(L)'
;MDIAALERMSEHAWRIAPHGAMRVPGIIYASEALVRTMDVRVYEQICNVATLPGIVGASYAMPDAHWGYGFPIGGVAAFDPELGGVVSAGGVGFDISCGVRTLHTG
;
A
#
# COMPACT_ATOMS: atom_id res chain seq x y z
N MET A 1 -2.02 -8.97 -11.13
CA MET A 1 -0.57 -8.78 -10.90
C MET A 1 0.17 -10.10 -11.14
N ASP A 2 1.43 -10.04 -11.59
CA ASP A 2 2.25 -11.26 -11.71
C ASP A 2 2.78 -11.68 -10.34
N ILE A 3 2.32 -12.83 -9.85
CA ILE A 3 2.72 -13.36 -8.54
C ILE A 3 4.17 -13.89 -8.54
N ALA A 4 4.77 -14.14 -9.72
CA ALA A 4 6.17 -14.55 -9.81
C ALA A 4 7.13 -13.45 -9.35
N ALA A 5 6.68 -12.19 -9.38
CA ALA A 5 7.42 -11.04 -8.88
C ALA A 5 7.27 -10.82 -7.36
N LEU A 6 6.56 -11.72 -6.65
CA LEU A 6 6.22 -11.58 -5.23
C LEU A 6 6.71 -12.78 -4.42
N GLU A 7 7.17 -12.51 -3.20
CA GLU A 7 7.50 -13.52 -2.20
C GLU A 7 6.25 -13.81 -1.36
N ARG A 8 5.72 -15.05 -1.41
CA ARG A 8 4.57 -15.42 -0.59
C ARG A 8 4.98 -15.55 0.89
N MET A 9 4.37 -14.76 1.77
CA MET A 9 4.60 -14.81 3.22
C MET A 9 3.59 -15.69 3.95
N SER A 10 2.33 -15.68 3.50
CA SER A 10 1.25 -16.50 4.04
C SER A 10 0.19 -16.78 2.98
N GLU A 11 -0.91 -17.43 3.37
CA GLU A 11 -2.06 -17.62 2.46
C GLU A 11 -2.58 -16.30 1.88
N HIS A 12 -2.49 -15.22 2.67
CA HIS A 12 -3.09 -13.91 2.40
C HIS A 12 -2.09 -12.75 2.42
N ALA A 13 -0.78 -13.01 2.42
CA ALA A 13 0.24 -11.96 2.48
C ALA A 13 1.38 -12.23 1.50
N TRP A 14 1.75 -11.19 0.75
CA TRP A 14 2.75 -11.22 -0.31
C TRP A 14 3.71 -10.06 -0.11
N ARG A 15 5.00 -10.31 -0.32
CA ARG A 15 6.08 -9.33 -0.14
C ARG A 15 6.70 -8.99 -1.48
N ILE A 16 6.90 -7.69 -1.68
CA ILE A 16 7.76 -7.15 -2.72
C ILE A 16 9.09 -6.86 -2.03
N ALA A 17 10.14 -7.62 -2.39
CA ALA A 17 11.48 -7.35 -1.88
C ALA A 17 11.92 -5.94 -2.29
N PRO A 18 12.61 -5.18 -1.41
CA PRO A 18 13.11 -3.86 -1.77
C PRO A 18 14.04 -3.95 -2.99
N HIS A 19 13.79 -3.11 -3.98
CA HIS A 19 14.64 -2.96 -5.16
C HIS A 19 14.68 -1.50 -5.61
N GLY A 20 15.66 -1.15 -6.44
CA GLY A 20 15.83 0.21 -6.93
C GLY A 20 15.97 1.23 -5.80
N ALA A 21 15.07 2.22 -5.76
CA ALA A 21 15.06 3.30 -4.77
C ALA A 21 14.20 2.99 -3.51
N MET A 22 13.63 1.79 -3.40
CA MET A 22 12.84 1.40 -2.23
C MET A 22 13.69 1.40 -0.97
N ARG A 23 13.20 2.06 0.08
CA ARG A 23 13.82 2.11 1.41
C ARG A 23 13.32 0.99 2.32
N VAL A 24 12.11 0.52 2.07
CA VAL A 24 11.41 -0.55 2.82
C VAL A 24 10.74 -1.51 1.82
N PRO A 25 10.36 -2.73 2.22
CA PRO A 25 9.59 -3.63 1.37
C PRO A 25 8.18 -3.11 1.06
N GLY A 26 7.55 -3.68 0.04
CA GLY A 26 6.10 -3.62 -0.14
C GLY A 26 5.42 -4.86 0.45
N ILE A 27 4.24 -4.72 1.04
CA ILE A 27 3.43 -5.85 1.53
C ILE A 27 2.01 -5.72 1.00
N ILE A 28 1.52 -6.76 0.35
CA ILE A 28 0.15 -6.86 -0.16
C ILE A 28 -0.59 -7.90 0.68
N TYR A 29 -1.70 -7.50 1.29
CA TYR A 29 -2.62 -8.42 1.94
C TYR A 29 -3.74 -8.76 0.96
N ALA A 30 -3.81 -10.01 0.50
CA ALA A 30 -4.83 -10.49 -0.43
C ALA A 30 -4.69 -12.00 -0.62
N SER A 31 -5.81 -12.68 -0.94
CA SER A 31 -5.74 -14.04 -1.46
C SER A 31 -5.04 -14.06 -2.83
N GLU A 32 -4.53 -15.21 -3.25
CA GLU A 32 -3.88 -15.35 -4.56
C GLU A 32 -4.80 -14.90 -5.72
N ALA A 33 -6.09 -15.26 -5.64
CA ALA A 33 -7.08 -14.87 -6.64
C ALA A 33 -7.17 -13.35 -6.79
N LEU A 34 -7.22 -12.62 -5.67
CA LEU A 34 -7.27 -11.15 -5.67
C LEU A 34 -5.97 -10.54 -6.20
N VAL A 35 -4.81 -11.05 -5.79
CA VAL A 35 -3.50 -10.55 -6.29
C VAL A 35 -3.40 -10.71 -7.81
N ARG A 36 -3.85 -11.85 -8.34
CA ARG A 36 -3.84 -12.10 -9.79
C ARG A 36 -4.70 -11.10 -10.55
N THR A 37 -5.83 -10.67 -9.99
CA THR A 37 -6.72 -9.67 -10.61
C THR A 37 -6.32 -8.22 -10.33
N MET A 38 -5.47 -7.97 -9.33
CA MET A 38 -5.02 -6.62 -8.96
C MET A 38 -4.23 -5.96 -10.10
N ASP A 39 -4.49 -4.68 -10.34
CA ASP A 39 -3.82 -3.91 -11.39
C ASP A 39 -2.29 -3.82 -11.14
N VAL A 40 -1.49 -3.94 -12.19
CA VAL A 40 -0.03 -3.74 -12.13
C VAL A 40 0.33 -2.32 -11.61
N ARG A 41 -0.55 -1.33 -11.82
CA ARG A 41 -0.40 0.01 -11.25
C ARG A 41 -0.32 0.01 -9.73
N VAL A 42 -1.00 -0.91 -9.05
CA VAL A 42 -0.90 -1.03 -7.59
C VAL A 42 0.51 -1.44 -7.18
N TYR A 43 1.12 -2.39 -7.89
CA TYR A 43 2.52 -2.79 -7.66
C TYR A 43 3.46 -1.59 -7.80
N GLU A 44 3.34 -0.83 -8.89
CA GLU A 44 4.16 0.35 -9.15
C GLU A 44 3.99 1.41 -8.04
N GLN A 45 2.76 1.67 -7.61
CA GLN A 45 2.48 2.67 -6.58
C GLN A 45 3.02 2.25 -5.20
N ILE A 46 2.88 0.98 -4.81
CA ILE A 46 3.51 0.47 -3.58
C ILE A 46 5.03 0.65 -3.63
N CYS A 47 5.66 0.30 -4.77
CA CYS A 47 7.11 0.47 -4.94
C CYS A 47 7.51 1.95 -4.84
N ASN A 48 6.75 2.85 -5.47
CA ASN A 48 7.00 4.29 -5.43
C ASN A 48 6.86 4.85 -4.00
N VAL A 49 5.81 4.47 -3.28
CA VAL A 49 5.60 4.87 -1.88
C VAL A 49 6.73 4.37 -0.99
N ALA A 50 7.21 3.15 -1.23
CA ALA A 50 8.34 2.58 -0.51
C ALA A 50 9.67 3.34 -0.70
N THR A 51 9.77 4.28 -1.64
CA THR A 51 10.96 5.14 -1.83
C THR A 51 10.99 6.39 -0.96
N LEU A 52 9.84 6.75 -0.36
CA LEU A 52 9.66 8.06 0.27
C LEU A 52 10.47 8.21 1.57
N PRO A 53 11.07 9.39 1.84
CA PRO A 53 11.89 9.62 3.03
C PRO A 53 11.13 9.37 4.34
N GLY A 54 11.83 8.77 5.31
CA GLY A 54 11.29 8.45 6.63
C GLY A 54 10.21 7.37 6.67
N ILE A 55 9.91 6.66 5.57
CA ILE A 55 8.96 5.54 5.60
C ILE A 55 9.46 4.42 6.53
N VAL A 56 8.57 3.85 7.33
CA VAL A 56 8.90 2.81 8.31
C VAL A 56 8.18 1.49 8.04
N GLY A 57 8.88 0.37 8.30
CA GLY A 57 8.33 -0.98 8.21
C GLY A 57 8.14 -1.48 6.77
N ALA A 58 7.10 -0.98 6.08
CA ALA A 58 6.78 -1.30 4.69
C ALA A 58 5.79 -0.30 4.09
N SER A 59 5.66 -0.31 2.76
CA SER A 59 4.46 0.21 2.08
C SER A 59 3.44 -0.91 1.95
N TYR A 60 2.21 -0.69 2.42
CA TYR A 60 1.17 -1.73 2.46
C TYR A 60 0.06 -1.45 1.45
N ALA A 61 -0.51 -2.53 0.91
CA ALA A 61 -1.78 -2.50 0.18
C ALA A 61 -2.75 -3.52 0.75
N MET A 62 -4.00 -3.08 0.92
CA MET A 62 -5.13 -3.88 1.39
C MET A 62 -5.73 -4.73 0.25
N PRO A 63 -6.59 -5.72 0.56
CA PRO A 63 -7.13 -6.64 -0.45
C PRO A 63 -7.95 -5.99 -1.57
N ASP A 64 -8.48 -4.79 -1.32
CA ASP A 64 -9.28 -3.97 -2.22
C ASP A 64 -8.46 -2.90 -2.96
N ALA A 65 -7.12 -2.97 -2.86
CA ALA A 65 -6.25 -1.95 -3.43
C ALA A 65 -6.37 -1.86 -4.95
N HIS A 66 -6.41 -0.62 -5.45
CA HIS A 66 -6.51 -0.30 -6.87
C HIS A 66 -5.83 1.04 -7.16
N TRP A 67 -5.70 1.35 -8.45
CA TRP A 67 -4.97 2.52 -8.93
C TRP A 67 -5.52 3.82 -8.32
N GLY A 68 -4.64 4.57 -7.65
CA GLY A 68 -4.95 5.86 -7.03
C GLY A 68 -4.10 7.01 -7.54
N TYR A 69 -4.07 8.14 -6.82
CA TYR A 69 -3.26 9.31 -7.17
C TYR A 69 -1.95 9.33 -6.38
N GLY A 70 -0.88 8.82 -7.00
CA GLY A 70 0.43 8.67 -6.36
C GLY A 70 0.52 7.44 -5.46
N PHE A 71 -0.33 7.35 -4.45
CA PHE A 71 -0.52 6.16 -3.60
C PHE A 71 -1.67 5.31 -4.18
N PRO A 72 -1.67 3.99 -3.96
CA PRO A 72 -2.85 3.19 -4.29
C PRO A 72 -3.98 3.50 -3.32
N ILE A 73 -5.22 3.47 -3.79
CA ILE A 73 -6.37 3.38 -2.87
C ILE A 73 -6.25 2.05 -2.12
N GLY A 74 -6.60 2.02 -0.83
CA GLY A 74 -6.31 0.87 0.04
C GLY A 74 -4.83 0.78 0.44
N GLY A 75 -4.04 1.83 0.20
CA GLY A 75 -2.65 1.92 0.65
C GLY A 75 -2.50 2.36 2.10
N VAL A 76 -1.49 1.85 2.80
CA VAL A 76 -1.07 2.34 4.13
C VAL A 76 0.44 2.54 4.15
N ALA A 77 0.90 3.68 4.66
CA ALA A 77 2.31 3.96 4.89
C ALA A 77 2.46 4.83 6.14
N ALA A 78 3.44 4.50 6.97
CA ALA A 78 3.80 5.27 8.15
C ALA A 78 5.15 5.96 7.90
N PHE A 79 5.29 7.20 8.38
CA PHE A 79 6.47 8.03 8.20
C PHE A 79 6.94 8.58 9.55
N ASP A 80 8.21 8.40 9.87
CA ASP A 80 8.83 8.90 11.11
C ASP A 80 9.36 10.32 10.91
N PRO A 81 8.85 11.34 11.64
CA PRO A 81 9.29 12.72 11.50
C PRO A 81 10.78 12.91 11.85
N GLU A 82 11.33 12.14 12.79
CA GLU A 82 12.74 12.23 13.20
C GLU A 82 13.69 11.69 12.12
N LEU A 83 13.18 10.88 11.19
CA LEU A 83 13.92 10.34 10.04
C LEU A 83 13.64 11.15 8.75
N GLY A 84 13.09 12.36 8.87
CA GLY A 84 12.71 13.20 7.74
C GLY A 84 11.44 12.71 7.02
N GLY A 85 10.52 12.10 7.76
CA GLY A 85 9.23 11.63 7.27
C GLY A 85 8.41 12.72 6.60
N VAL A 86 7.74 12.34 5.51
CA VAL A 86 6.96 13.27 4.68
C VAL A 86 5.46 13.14 4.92
N VAL A 87 4.73 14.22 4.62
CA VAL A 87 3.28 14.19 4.46
C VAL A 87 2.97 14.37 2.97
N SER A 88 2.20 13.44 2.41
CA SER A 88 1.75 13.50 1.01
C SER A 88 0.24 13.58 0.95
N ALA A 89 -0.31 14.64 0.35
CA ALA A 89 -1.75 14.77 0.14
C ALA A 89 -2.31 13.60 -0.70
N GLY A 90 -1.54 13.09 -1.66
CA GLY A 90 -1.92 11.91 -2.45
C GLY A 90 -1.99 10.61 -1.62
N GLY A 91 -1.30 10.55 -0.47
CA GLY A 91 -1.41 9.44 0.48
C GLY A 91 -2.63 9.51 1.40
N VAL A 92 -3.32 10.66 1.45
CA VAL A 92 -4.60 10.84 2.17
C VAL A 92 -5.78 10.68 1.23
N GLY A 93 -5.70 11.29 0.05
CA GLY A 93 -6.78 11.34 -0.94
C GLY A 93 -7.45 12.72 -0.99
N PHE A 94 -8.19 12.96 -2.09
CA PHE A 94 -8.85 14.25 -2.35
C PHE A 94 -10.04 14.50 -1.41
N ASP A 95 -10.85 13.47 -1.15
CA ASP A 95 -11.99 13.54 -0.23
C ASP A 95 -11.53 13.22 1.20
N ILE A 96 -10.96 14.24 1.86
CA ILE A 96 -10.36 14.11 3.18
C ILE A 96 -11.45 13.75 4.21
N SER A 97 -11.19 12.70 4.99
CA SER A 97 -12.13 12.14 5.97
C SER A 97 -13.40 11.53 5.36
N CYS A 98 -13.34 11.11 4.08
CA CYS A 98 -14.30 10.15 3.54
C CYS A 98 -14.38 8.95 4.49
N GLY A 99 -15.59 8.60 4.93
CA GLY A 99 -15.75 7.66 6.03
C GLY A 99 -17.19 7.22 6.23
N VAL A 100 -17.35 6.33 7.21
CA VAL A 100 -18.62 5.66 7.49
C VAL A 100 -19.01 5.92 8.95
N ARG A 101 -20.29 6.20 9.18
CA ARG A 101 -20.90 6.23 10.52
C ARG A 101 -22.02 5.19 10.55
N THR A 102 -22.02 4.35 11.58
CA THR A 102 -23.07 3.36 11.81
C THR A 102 -23.87 3.75 13.05
N LEU A 103 -25.20 3.69 12.96
CA LEU A 103 -26.13 3.92 14.07
C LEU A 103 -26.91 2.64 14.34
N HIS A 104 -27.04 2.27 15.62
CA HIS A 104 -27.80 1.10 16.05
C HIS A 104 -29.14 1.55 16.66
N THR A 105 -30.22 0.83 16.36
CA THR A 105 -31.56 1.06 16.93
C THR A 105 -31.98 -0.10 17.82
N GLY A 106 -32.90 0.16 18.76
CA GLY A 106 -33.51 -0.88 19.61
C GLY A 106 -34.55 -1.72 18.88
#